data_AF-A0A3M8CMT0-F1
#
_entry.id   AF-A0A3M8CMT0-F1
#
_cell.length_a   1.000
_cell.length_b   1.000
_cell.length_c   1.000
_cell.angle_alpha   90.00
_cell.angle_beta   90.00
_cell.angle_gamma   90.00
#
_symmetry.space_group_name_H-M   'P 1'
#
loop_
_entity.id
_entity.type
_entity.pdbx_description
1 polymer ?
#
loop_
_entity_poly.entity_id
_entity_poly.type
_entity_poly.pdbx_seq_one_letter_code
_entity_poly.pdbx_strand_id
1 'polypeptide(L)'
;MDFLLRFVFVDVPEAFLLLTIGLAMFNRSVFEKKKQALLFSILSGGFGEFLGYYEISYQPKVLTMFLSTTLIFYLLYKPGLLKSVFMSTAAMGSLIMAEFILLVIYNSQHLYWMDILSTDALMTFIRILYLSILLIFAVILRVMKFDIRRVFPRNRYNRYLFLLILVGSIEFLLILFMNTSFFLRNNNSVLGQVYTPQFQLIFQLLILALFILIVFLFRIYLTLTIHRVEEETGTPYLNSIHDMLTAIRSFKHDSMNHYTAINGFLKKGLYDLAKEYVEQLLHEIVVTEKTVDSSAHILEGIKNPAVSSLLQSKMALCLAERIHLTMNITTSNQFTHIKTYDLIKVLGNLMDNAIRATSYELEENRYIRLDWGQSERELFLTIENSGPGIPKDKLNEVFSIGYTTKKNGEGGLGLTIVKSVTERYGGNVDVFSENGITRFHVSFNNRQIAKGGI
;
A
#
# COMPACT_ATOMS: atom_id res chain seq x y z
N MET A 1 -47.39 -8.73 43.13
CA MET A 1 -46.77 -7.38 42.99
C MET A 1 -47.78 -6.48 42.28
N ASP A 2 -48.15 -5.35 42.89
CA ASP A 2 -49.05 -4.37 42.25
C ASP A 2 -48.47 -3.91 40.91
N PHE A 3 -49.33 -3.76 39.90
CA PHE A 3 -48.99 -3.27 38.56
C PHE A 3 -48.07 -2.03 38.60
N LEU A 4 -48.40 -1.07 39.48
CA LEU A 4 -47.63 0.15 39.68
C LEU A 4 -46.18 -0.11 40.14
N LEU A 5 -45.98 -1.06 41.05
CA LEU A 5 -44.64 -1.39 41.55
C LEU A 5 -43.79 -2.05 40.46
N ARG A 6 -44.37 -2.98 39.69
CA ARG A 6 -43.65 -3.62 38.58
C ARG A 6 -43.26 -2.61 37.51
N PHE A 7 -44.21 -1.78 37.10
CA PHE A 7 -44.01 -0.76 36.08
C PHE A 7 -42.89 0.21 36.42
N VAL A 8 -42.91 0.74 37.65
CA VAL A 8 -41.95 1.76 38.09
C VAL A 8 -40.56 1.18 38.35
N PHE A 9 -40.46 -0.04 38.92
CA PHE A 9 -39.18 -0.61 39.35
C PHE A 9 -38.54 -1.57 38.35
N VAL A 10 -39.26 -1.99 37.30
CA VAL A 10 -38.74 -2.94 36.31
C VAL A 10 -38.85 -2.36 34.91
N ASP A 11 -40.06 -2.07 34.43
CA ASP A 11 -40.29 -1.74 33.02
C ASP A 11 -39.69 -0.37 32.63
N VAL A 12 -39.81 0.62 33.52
CA VAL A 12 -39.23 1.95 33.31
C VAL A 12 -37.69 1.91 33.34
N PRO A 13 -37.02 1.30 34.34
CA PRO A 13 -35.57 1.09 34.33
C PRO A 13 -35.06 0.31 33.12
N GLU A 14 -35.75 -0.76 32.72
CA GLU A 14 -35.42 -1.52 31.52
C GLU A 14 -35.44 -0.64 30.28
N ALA A 15 -36.56 0.05 30.04
CA ALA A 15 -36.70 0.95 28.89
C ALA A 15 -35.65 2.09 28.91
N PHE A 16 -35.26 2.56 30.09
CA PHE A 16 -34.19 3.54 30.24
C PHE A 16 -32.81 2.97 29.86
N LEU A 17 -32.51 1.72 30.23
CA LEU A 17 -31.28 1.04 29.83
C LEU A 17 -31.24 0.78 28.32
N LEU A 18 -32.35 0.35 27.72
CA LEU A 18 -32.49 0.18 26.28
C LEU A 18 -32.27 1.49 25.51
N LEU A 19 -32.84 2.59 26.03
CA LEU A 19 -32.58 3.93 25.52
C LEU A 19 -31.09 4.30 25.61
N THR A 20 -30.45 3.97 26.73
CA THR A 20 -29.03 4.23 26.96
C THR A 20 -28.17 3.52 25.93
N ILE A 21 -28.45 2.25 25.68
CA ILE A 21 -27.77 1.42 24.67
C ILE A 21 -27.99 2.00 23.27
N GLY A 22 -29.23 2.33 22.91
CA GLY A 22 -29.54 2.91 21.60
C GLY A 22 -28.84 4.24 21.34
N LEU A 23 -28.78 5.14 22.35
CA LEU A 23 -28.07 6.41 22.24
C LEU A 23 -26.55 6.28 22.28
N ALA A 24 -26.02 5.29 23.01
CA ALA A 24 -24.59 5.00 23.08
C ALA A 24 -24.00 4.68 21.70
N MET A 25 -24.77 4.09 20.78
CA MET A 25 -24.35 3.82 19.40
C MET A 25 -23.93 5.07 18.60
N PHE A 26 -24.42 6.24 19.02
CA PHE A 26 -24.13 7.54 18.40
C PHE A 26 -23.28 8.44 19.32
N ASN A 27 -22.65 7.84 20.33
CA ASN A 27 -21.90 8.53 21.38
C ASN A 27 -22.71 9.68 22.02
N ARG A 28 -24.01 9.47 22.23
CA ARG A 28 -24.91 10.43 22.88
C ARG A 28 -25.29 9.95 24.27
N SER A 29 -25.43 10.90 25.19
CA SER A 29 -25.87 10.61 26.55
C SER A 29 -27.39 10.77 26.70
N VAL A 30 -28.01 9.84 27.42
CA VAL A 30 -29.41 9.96 27.86
C VAL A 30 -29.66 11.22 28.70
N PHE A 31 -28.63 11.71 29.39
CA PHE A 31 -28.72 12.89 30.24
C PHE A 31 -28.77 14.21 29.46
N GLU A 32 -28.50 14.21 28.14
CA GLU A 32 -28.63 15.41 27.29
C GLU A 32 -30.08 15.89 27.21
N LYS A 33 -31.05 14.96 27.19
CA LYS A 33 -32.48 15.26 27.03
C LYS A 33 -33.34 14.48 28.03
N LYS A 34 -33.16 14.76 29.32
CA LYS A 34 -33.82 14.07 30.44
C LYS A 34 -35.35 13.92 30.29
N LYS A 35 -36.06 14.95 29.80
CA LYS A 35 -37.51 14.89 29.55
C LYS A 35 -37.89 13.88 28.47
N GLN A 36 -37.14 13.84 27.36
CA GLN A 36 -37.37 12.87 26.28
C GLN A 36 -36.99 11.46 26.71
N ALA A 37 -35.97 11.32 27.56
CA ALA A 37 -35.58 10.04 28.12
C ALA A 37 -36.64 9.45 29.05
N LEU A 38 -37.22 10.26 29.92
CA LEU A 38 -38.32 9.86 30.78
C LEU A 38 -39.55 9.47 29.94
N LEU A 39 -39.91 10.28 28.94
CA LEU A 39 -41.04 10.00 28.06
C LEU A 39 -40.84 8.70 27.26
N PHE A 40 -39.64 8.47 26.73
CA PHE A 40 -39.29 7.21 26.07
C PHE A 40 -39.48 6.02 27.01
N SER A 41 -38.98 6.14 28.24
CA SER A 41 -39.01 5.04 29.22
C SER A 41 -40.44 4.67 29.61
N ILE A 42 -41.29 5.67 29.80
CA ILE A 42 -42.73 5.48 30.11
C ILE A 42 -43.47 4.87 28.92
N LEU A 43 -43.28 5.41 27.70
CA LEU A 43 -43.97 4.92 26.50
C LEU A 43 -43.56 3.50 26.14
N SER A 44 -42.26 3.21 26.16
CA SER A 44 -41.72 1.90 25.82
C SER A 44 -42.05 0.85 26.89
N GLY A 45 -41.92 1.19 28.18
CA GLY A 45 -42.33 0.31 29.27
C GLY A 45 -43.84 0.04 29.23
N GLY A 46 -44.65 1.08 28.98
CA GLY A 46 -46.11 0.95 28.95
C GLY A 46 -46.58 0.09 27.79
N PHE A 47 -45.91 0.19 26.64
CA PHE A 47 -46.19 -0.68 25.51
C PHE A 47 -45.77 -2.13 25.78
N GLY A 48 -44.63 -2.35 26.45
CA GLY A 48 -44.20 -3.69 26.85
C GLY A 48 -45.20 -4.40 27.77
N GLU A 49 -45.71 -3.68 28.78
CA GLU A 49 -46.70 -4.19 29.73
C GLU A 49 -48.06 -4.42 29.05
N PHE A 50 -48.47 -3.54 28.14
CA PHE A 50 -49.66 -3.74 27.30
C PHE A 50 -49.57 -5.05 26.52
N LEU A 51 -48.44 -5.33 25.86
CA LEU A 51 -48.27 -6.60 25.13
C LEU A 51 -48.26 -7.83 26.06
N GLY A 52 -47.74 -7.66 27.29
CA GLY A 52 -47.77 -8.70 28.31
C GLY A 52 -49.18 -9.03 28.80
N TYR A 53 -50.04 -8.01 28.96
CA TYR A 53 -51.43 -8.17 29.39
C TYR A 53 -52.28 -8.99 28.40
N TYR A 54 -52.03 -8.83 27.10
CA TYR A 54 -52.74 -9.59 26.05
C TYR A 54 -52.13 -10.98 25.77
N GLU A 55 -51.19 -11.44 26.59
CA GLU A 55 -50.51 -12.75 26.46
C GLU A 55 -49.98 -13.01 25.05
N ILE A 56 -49.53 -11.95 24.37
CA ILE A 56 -49.04 -12.05 22.99
C ILE A 56 -47.82 -12.97 22.97
N SER A 57 -47.82 -13.90 22.02
CA SER A 57 -46.73 -14.85 21.90
C SER A 57 -45.38 -14.14 21.73
N TYR A 58 -44.31 -14.73 22.25
CA TYR A 58 -42.97 -14.14 22.30
C TYR A 58 -42.51 -13.62 20.93
N GLN A 59 -42.81 -14.37 19.86
CA GLN A 59 -42.38 -14.00 18.51
C GLN A 59 -43.01 -12.70 17.97
N PRO A 60 -44.35 -12.56 17.90
CA PRO A 60 -44.98 -11.29 17.55
C PRO A 60 -44.72 -10.18 18.56
N LYS A 61 -44.52 -10.51 19.85
CA LYS A 61 -44.15 -9.52 20.88
C LYS A 61 -42.82 -8.84 20.55
N VAL A 62 -41.75 -9.58 20.25
CA VAL A 62 -40.44 -8.98 19.94
C VAL A 62 -40.51 -8.11 18.67
N LEU A 63 -41.20 -8.56 17.62
CA LEU A 63 -41.37 -7.79 16.39
C LEU A 63 -42.13 -6.48 16.62
N THR A 64 -43.25 -6.53 17.36
CA THR A 64 -44.04 -5.33 17.70
C THR A 64 -43.28 -4.40 18.63
N MET A 65 -42.48 -4.93 19.58
CA MET A 65 -41.56 -4.14 20.40
C MET A 65 -40.48 -3.46 19.55
N PHE A 66 -39.88 -4.15 18.58
CA PHE A 66 -38.90 -3.55 17.67
C PHE A 66 -39.49 -2.39 16.85
N LEU A 67 -40.69 -2.58 16.29
CA LEU A 67 -41.38 -1.55 15.51
C LEU A 67 -41.77 -0.34 16.36
N SER A 68 -42.35 -0.57 17.53
CA SER A 68 -42.73 0.51 18.46
C SER A 68 -41.49 1.27 18.96
N THR A 69 -40.42 0.57 19.33
CA THR A 69 -39.16 1.20 19.77
C THR A 69 -38.55 2.06 18.66
N THR A 70 -38.58 1.57 17.41
CA THR A 70 -38.14 2.33 16.23
C THR A 70 -38.98 3.59 16.04
N LEU A 71 -40.30 3.48 16.19
CA LEU A 71 -41.23 4.60 16.08
C LEU A 71 -40.99 5.64 17.19
N ILE A 72 -40.81 5.21 18.43
CA ILE A 72 -40.55 6.10 19.58
C ILE A 72 -39.21 6.82 19.39
N PHE A 73 -38.15 6.14 18.97
CA PHE A 73 -36.87 6.77 18.63
C PHE A 73 -37.03 7.83 17.52
N TYR A 74 -37.78 7.48 16.46
CA TYR A 74 -38.01 8.36 15.33
C TYR A 74 -38.75 9.63 15.74
N LEU A 75 -39.84 9.50 16.52
CA LEU A 75 -40.68 10.61 16.93
C LEU A 75 -40.00 11.53 17.96
N LEU A 76 -39.37 10.97 19.00
CA LEU A 76 -38.83 11.75 20.12
C LEU A 76 -37.50 12.42 19.79
N TYR A 77 -36.59 11.71 19.12
CA TYR A 77 -35.22 12.19 18.89
C TYR A 77 -34.98 12.70 17.47
N LYS A 78 -35.89 12.43 16.52
CA LYS A 78 -35.83 12.83 15.10
C LYS A 78 -34.47 12.56 14.41
N PRO A 79 -33.80 11.40 14.60
CA PRO A 79 -32.50 11.16 13.99
C PRO A 79 -32.57 10.78 12.50
N GLY A 80 -33.77 10.48 11.98
CA GLY A 80 -34.03 9.88 10.67
C GLY A 80 -34.36 8.38 10.79
N LEU A 81 -35.12 7.83 9.84
CA LEU A 81 -35.64 6.45 9.91
C LEU A 81 -34.52 5.42 10.13
N LEU A 82 -33.48 5.51 9.31
CA LEU A 82 -32.40 4.53 9.25
C LEU A 82 -31.50 4.56 10.50
N LYS A 83 -31.35 5.72 11.15
CA LYS A 83 -30.71 5.80 12.48
C LYS A 83 -31.60 5.21 13.57
N SER A 84 -32.91 5.45 13.50
CA SER A 84 -33.88 4.92 14.48
C SER A 84 -33.93 3.40 14.46
N VAL A 85 -33.89 2.79 13.26
CA VAL A 85 -33.78 1.34 13.07
C VAL A 85 -32.52 0.82 13.78
N PHE A 86 -31.37 1.44 13.54
CA PHE A 86 -30.10 0.99 14.14
C PHE A 86 -30.09 1.09 15.67
N MET A 87 -30.62 2.19 16.23
CA MET A 87 -30.78 2.34 17.69
C MET A 87 -31.67 1.23 18.26
N SER A 88 -32.74 0.89 17.55
CA SER A 88 -33.68 -0.16 17.96
C SER A 88 -33.08 -1.55 17.83
N THR A 89 -32.27 -1.81 16.80
CA THR A 89 -31.55 -3.08 16.63
C THR A 89 -30.56 -3.29 17.78
N ALA A 90 -29.81 -2.26 18.19
CA ALA A 90 -28.90 -2.34 19.32
C ALA A 90 -29.63 -2.57 20.65
N ALA A 91 -30.73 -1.84 20.88
CA ALA A 91 -31.57 -2.00 22.06
C ALA A 91 -32.17 -3.41 22.14
N MET A 92 -32.89 -3.84 21.10
CA MET A 92 -33.52 -5.17 21.06
C MET A 92 -32.49 -6.30 21.08
N GLY A 93 -31.36 -6.13 20.40
CA GLY A 93 -30.26 -7.10 20.45
C GLY A 93 -29.74 -7.31 21.85
N SER A 94 -29.59 -6.23 22.63
CA SER A 94 -29.13 -6.32 24.01
C SER A 94 -30.19 -6.94 24.92
N LEU A 95 -31.47 -6.66 24.69
CA LEU A 95 -32.60 -7.29 25.38
C LEU A 95 -32.59 -8.80 25.18
N ILE A 96 -32.63 -9.26 23.93
CA ILE A 96 -32.67 -10.68 23.58
C ILE A 96 -31.40 -11.40 24.05
N MET A 97 -30.24 -10.73 23.98
CA MET A 97 -28.99 -11.27 24.50
C MET A 97 -29.01 -11.45 26.01
N ALA A 98 -29.55 -10.48 26.76
CA ALA A 98 -29.71 -10.59 28.20
C ALA A 98 -30.66 -11.76 28.55
N GLU A 99 -31.79 -11.88 27.86
CA GLU A 99 -32.72 -13.01 28.03
C GLU A 99 -32.05 -14.36 27.73
N PHE A 100 -31.30 -14.45 26.63
CA PHE A 100 -30.57 -15.66 26.25
C PHE A 100 -29.53 -16.07 27.30
N ILE A 101 -28.72 -15.13 27.78
CA ILE A 101 -27.71 -15.39 28.83
C ILE A 101 -28.38 -15.91 30.10
N LEU A 102 -29.48 -15.31 30.53
CA LEU A 102 -30.22 -15.76 31.70
C LEU A 102 -30.76 -17.16 31.52
N LEU A 103 -31.36 -17.45 30.37
CA LEU A 103 -31.87 -18.79 30.06
C LEU A 103 -30.75 -19.84 30.11
N VAL A 104 -29.58 -19.55 29.56
CA VAL A 104 -28.40 -20.44 29.63
C VAL A 104 -27.98 -20.66 31.09
N ILE A 105 -27.91 -19.60 31.90
CA ILE A 105 -27.57 -19.70 33.33
C ILE A 105 -28.59 -20.59 34.05
N TYR A 106 -29.89 -20.39 33.86
CA TYR A 106 -30.92 -21.16 34.56
C TYR A 106 -30.88 -22.64 34.19
N ASN A 107 -30.75 -22.95 32.91
CA ASN A 107 -30.67 -24.34 32.47
C ASN A 107 -29.40 -25.03 32.97
N SER A 108 -28.28 -24.30 33.07
CA SER A 108 -27.05 -24.85 33.68
C SER A 108 -27.21 -25.25 35.15
N GLN A 109 -28.17 -24.62 35.84
CA GLN A 109 -28.50 -24.91 37.25
C GLN A 109 -29.72 -25.84 37.38
N HIS A 110 -30.25 -26.36 36.27
CA HIS A 110 -31.49 -27.14 36.24
C HIS A 110 -32.69 -26.41 36.88
N LEU A 111 -32.71 -25.07 36.84
CA LEU A 111 -33.82 -24.25 37.29
C LEU A 111 -34.81 -24.06 36.15
N TYR A 112 -36.04 -24.53 36.32
CA TYR A 112 -37.11 -24.38 35.34
C TYR A 112 -38.00 -23.18 35.66
N TRP A 113 -38.79 -22.77 34.67
CA TRP A 113 -39.68 -21.59 34.80
C TRP A 113 -40.70 -21.71 35.93
N MET A 114 -41.16 -22.92 36.24
CA MET A 114 -42.07 -23.16 37.36
C MET A 114 -41.37 -22.98 38.72
N ASP A 115 -40.09 -23.34 38.81
CA ASP A 115 -39.28 -23.10 39.99
C ASP A 115 -39.07 -21.59 40.19
N ILE A 116 -38.87 -20.85 39.09
CA ILE A 116 -38.74 -19.39 39.08
C ILE A 116 -40.01 -18.73 39.65
N LEU A 117 -41.19 -19.17 39.21
CA LEU A 117 -42.48 -18.65 39.69
C LEU A 117 -42.86 -19.08 41.11
N SER A 118 -42.13 -20.02 41.71
CA SER A 118 -42.49 -20.61 43.01
C SER A 118 -42.36 -19.63 44.18
N THR A 119 -41.45 -18.65 44.10
CA THR A 119 -41.23 -17.67 45.18
C THR A 119 -41.02 -16.26 44.64
N ASP A 120 -41.65 -15.28 45.29
CA ASP A 120 -41.50 -13.85 44.96
C ASP A 120 -40.04 -13.37 45.07
N ALA A 121 -39.27 -13.97 45.98
CA ALA A 121 -37.85 -13.68 46.16
C ALA A 121 -37.03 -14.06 44.91
N LEU A 122 -37.24 -15.25 44.35
CA LEU A 122 -36.53 -15.72 43.17
C LEU A 122 -36.90 -14.91 41.92
N MET A 123 -38.18 -14.57 41.76
CA MET A 123 -38.65 -13.66 40.71
C MET A 123 -37.98 -12.28 40.78
N THR A 124 -37.85 -11.72 41.98
CA THR A 124 -37.21 -10.42 42.19
C THR A 124 -35.71 -10.50 41.90
N PHE A 125 -35.04 -11.55 42.39
CA PHE A 125 -33.63 -11.78 42.13
C PHE A 125 -33.31 -11.85 40.63
N ILE A 126 -34.12 -12.60 39.87
CA ILE A 126 -33.97 -12.77 38.43
C ILE A 126 -34.13 -11.44 37.68
N ARG A 127 -35.09 -10.61 38.07
CA ARG A 127 -35.29 -9.27 37.48
C ARG A 127 -34.10 -8.34 37.76
N ILE A 128 -33.55 -8.39 38.97
CA ILE A 128 -32.34 -7.61 39.32
C ILE A 128 -31.16 -8.08 38.46
N LEU A 129 -30.98 -9.40 38.31
CA LEU A 129 -29.91 -9.96 37.49
C LEU A 129 -30.06 -9.54 36.01
N TYR A 130 -31.28 -9.58 35.47
CA TYR A 130 -31.61 -9.10 34.12
C TYR A 130 -31.23 -7.63 33.91
N LEU A 131 -31.69 -6.75 34.80
CA LEU A 131 -31.36 -5.31 34.73
C LEU A 131 -29.86 -5.07 34.90
N SER A 132 -29.17 -5.89 35.69
CA SER A 132 -27.72 -5.80 35.89
C SER A 132 -26.95 -6.14 34.61
N ILE A 133 -27.37 -7.17 33.87
CA ILE A 133 -26.77 -7.53 32.57
C ILE A 133 -26.97 -6.40 31.55
N LEU A 134 -28.19 -5.84 31.47
CA LEU A 134 -28.46 -4.69 30.60
C LEU A 134 -27.64 -3.45 30.99
N LEU A 135 -27.46 -3.19 32.28
CA LEU A 135 -26.61 -2.11 32.77
C LEU A 135 -25.15 -2.31 32.36
N ILE A 136 -24.63 -3.54 32.45
CA ILE A 136 -23.27 -3.87 31.99
C ILE A 136 -23.13 -3.58 30.50
N PHE A 137 -24.08 -4.01 29.65
CA PHE A 137 -24.05 -3.68 28.23
C PHE A 137 -24.08 -2.18 27.96
N ALA A 138 -24.94 -1.44 28.66
CA ALA A 138 -25.04 0.01 28.55
C ALA A 138 -23.72 0.71 28.93
N VAL A 139 -23.06 0.25 30.01
CA VAL A 139 -21.77 0.79 30.46
C VAL A 139 -20.66 0.47 29.47
N ILE A 140 -20.55 -0.78 29.00
CA ILE A 140 -19.53 -1.21 28.03
C ILE A 140 -19.60 -0.35 26.77
N LEU A 141 -20.78 -0.22 26.16
CA LEU A 141 -20.97 0.57 24.94
C LEU A 141 -20.62 2.05 25.16
N ARG A 142 -20.88 2.59 26.35
CA ARG A 142 -20.57 3.98 26.70
C ARG A 142 -19.08 4.20 26.94
N VAL A 143 -18.39 3.25 27.57
CA VAL A 143 -16.93 3.31 27.81
C VAL A 143 -16.16 3.21 26.49
N MET A 144 -16.63 2.36 25.56
CA MET A 144 -16.01 2.21 24.24
C MET A 144 -16.10 3.45 23.34
N LYS A 145 -16.91 4.46 23.73
CA LYS A 145 -17.17 5.68 22.93
C LYS A 145 -17.49 5.37 21.47
N PHE A 146 -18.32 4.34 21.26
CA PHE A 146 -18.69 3.88 19.94
C PHE A 146 -19.47 4.97 19.19
N ASP A 147 -19.09 5.28 17.95
CA ASP A 147 -19.80 6.27 17.13
C ASP A 147 -20.01 5.76 15.70
N ILE A 148 -21.20 5.22 15.45
CA ILE A 148 -21.60 4.68 14.15
C ILE A 148 -21.58 5.73 13.03
N ARG A 149 -21.59 7.04 13.37
CA ARG A 149 -21.53 8.12 12.36
C ARG A 149 -20.23 8.09 11.55
N ARG A 150 -19.16 7.50 12.08
CA ARG A 150 -17.90 7.29 11.32
C ARG A 150 -18.08 6.34 10.15
N VAL A 151 -19.05 5.43 10.25
CA VAL A 151 -19.38 4.43 9.24
C VAL A 151 -20.55 4.88 8.36
N PHE A 152 -21.16 6.04 8.64
CA PHE A 152 -22.29 6.54 7.85
C PHE A 152 -21.89 6.84 6.39
N PRO A 153 -22.79 6.59 5.43
CA PRO A 153 -22.53 6.83 4.02
C PRO A 153 -22.19 8.30 3.74
N ARG A 154 -20.92 8.57 3.42
CA ARG A 154 -20.48 9.81 2.74
C ARG A 154 -20.31 9.58 1.24
N ASN A 155 -19.75 8.42 0.88
CA ASN A 155 -19.52 7.99 -0.50
C ASN A 155 -20.24 6.66 -0.78
N ARG A 156 -20.37 6.27 -2.07
CA ARG A 156 -21.02 5.00 -2.48
C ARG A 156 -20.43 3.78 -1.75
N TYR A 157 -19.11 3.76 -1.52
CA TYR A 157 -18.42 2.73 -0.76
C TYR A 157 -18.90 2.61 0.70
N ASN A 158 -18.91 3.71 1.45
CA ASN A 158 -19.40 3.74 2.84
C ASN A 158 -20.88 3.31 2.92
N ARG A 159 -21.66 3.50 1.85
CA ARG A 159 -23.06 3.04 1.80
C ARG A 159 -23.18 1.52 1.82
N TYR A 160 -22.38 0.80 1.04
CA TYR A 160 -22.44 -0.67 1.03
C TYR A 160 -21.87 -1.28 2.31
N LEU A 161 -20.78 -0.71 2.84
CA LEU A 161 -20.25 -1.11 4.16
C LEU A 161 -21.30 -0.93 5.26
N PHE A 162 -21.96 0.23 5.25
CA PHE A 162 -23.01 0.54 6.20
C PHE A 162 -24.20 -0.44 6.08
N LEU A 163 -24.68 -0.70 4.86
CA LEU A 163 -25.76 -1.65 4.63
C LEU A 163 -25.38 -3.06 5.07
N LEU A 164 -24.15 -3.49 4.84
CA LEU A 164 -23.65 -4.80 5.26
C LEU A 164 -23.69 -4.95 6.79
N ILE A 165 -23.24 -3.93 7.53
CA ILE A 165 -23.29 -3.93 9.00
C ILE A 165 -24.73 -3.94 9.50
N LEU A 166 -25.62 -3.16 8.87
CA LEU A 166 -27.04 -3.11 9.24
C LEU A 166 -27.72 -4.46 9.03
N VAL A 167 -27.58 -5.05 7.83
CA VAL A 167 -28.18 -6.35 7.49
C VAL A 167 -27.61 -7.45 8.40
N GLY A 168 -26.29 -7.47 8.61
CA GLY A 168 -25.65 -8.42 9.52
C GLY A 168 -26.13 -8.30 10.96
N SER A 169 -26.36 -7.08 11.45
CA SER A 169 -26.91 -6.86 12.80
C SER A 169 -28.34 -7.41 12.92
N ILE A 170 -29.16 -7.25 11.88
CA ILE A 170 -30.53 -7.78 11.83
C ILE A 170 -30.52 -9.32 11.74
N GLU A 171 -29.65 -9.89 10.91
CA GLU A 171 -29.51 -11.34 10.79
C GLU A 171 -29.05 -11.97 12.12
N PHE A 172 -28.04 -11.38 12.76
CA PHE A 172 -27.59 -11.81 14.09
C PHE A 172 -28.73 -11.74 15.13
N LEU A 173 -29.51 -10.65 15.11
CA LEU A 173 -30.68 -10.51 15.98
C LEU A 173 -31.69 -11.64 15.76
N LEU A 174 -31.98 -11.98 14.50
CA LEU A 174 -32.92 -13.05 14.15
C LEU A 174 -32.42 -14.43 14.58
N ILE A 175 -31.12 -14.71 14.43
CA ILE A 175 -30.51 -15.97 14.89
C ILE A 175 -30.60 -16.08 16.41
N LEU A 176 -30.23 -15.01 17.13
CA LEU A 176 -30.27 -14.97 18.59
C LEU A 176 -31.70 -15.13 19.10
N PHE A 177 -32.65 -14.46 18.47
CA PHE A 177 -34.08 -14.59 18.73
C PHE A 177 -34.59 -16.01 18.50
N MET A 178 -34.20 -16.66 17.39
CA MET A 178 -34.57 -18.05 17.08
C MET A 178 -34.01 -19.04 18.10
N ASN A 179 -32.76 -18.86 18.52
CA ASN A 179 -32.13 -19.70 19.55
C ASN A 179 -32.83 -19.55 20.91
N THR A 180 -33.15 -18.32 21.30
CA THR A 180 -33.90 -18.01 22.53
C THR A 180 -35.27 -18.68 22.51
N SER A 181 -35.98 -18.56 21.38
CA SER A 181 -37.29 -19.18 21.17
C SER A 181 -37.26 -20.71 21.23
N PHE A 182 -36.24 -21.34 20.64
CA PHE A 182 -36.05 -22.79 20.71
C PHE A 182 -35.78 -23.28 22.14
N PHE A 183 -34.97 -22.53 22.89
CA PHE A 183 -34.62 -22.87 24.26
C PHE A 183 -35.83 -22.78 25.21
N LEU A 184 -36.66 -21.76 25.03
CA LEU A 184 -37.93 -21.61 25.76
C LEU A 184 -38.88 -22.80 25.52
N ARG A 185 -38.92 -23.35 24.30
CA ARG A 185 -39.70 -24.56 23.96
C ARG A 185 -39.20 -25.81 24.68
N ASN A 186 -37.89 -26.04 24.71
CA ASN A 186 -37.32 -27.32 25.19
C ASN A 186 -37.43 -27.51 26.72
N ASN A 187 -37.54 -26.42 27.49
CA ASN A 187 -37.56 -26.46 28.96
C ASN A 187 -38.97 -26.66 29.58
N ASN A 188 -39.89 -27.36 28.90
CA ASN A 188 -41.22 -27.77 29.41
C ASN A 188 -41.98 -26.66 30.19
N SER A 189 -41.91 -25.43 29.70
CA SER A 189 -42.67 -24.33 30.27
C SER A 189 -44.11 -24.37 29.73
N VAL A 190 -45.08 -23.89 30.51
CA VAL A 190 -46.44 -23.55 30.02
C VAL A 190 -46.37 -22.56 28.83
N LEU A 191 -45.25 -21.82 28.70
CA LEU A 191 -44.86 -21.01 27.55
C LEU A 191 -44.49 -21.82 26.28
N GLY A 192 -44.49 -23.15 26.31
CA GLY A 192 -44.41 -23.97 25.09
C GLY A 192 -45.58 -23.73 24.13
N GLN A 193 -46.74 -23.27 24.65
CA GLN A 193 -47.88 -22.80 23.86
C GLN A 193 -47.62 -21.44 23.17
N VAL A 194 -46.62 -20.71 23.64
CA VAL A 194 -46.17 -19.42 23.10
C VAL A 194 -45.19 -19.60 21.92
N TYR A 195 -44.76 -20.84 21.65
CA TYR A 195 -44.02 -21.21 20.47
C TYR A 195 -44.95 -21.76 19.39
N THR A 196 -44.99 -21.11 18.23
CA THR A 196 -45.75 -21.56 17.07
C THR A 196 -44.78 -22.11 16.01
N PRO A 197 -44.67 -23.45 15.85
CA PRO A 197 -43.73 -24.08 14.90
C PRO A 197 -43.91 -23.58 13.46
N GLN A 198 -45.11 -23.12 13.12
CA GLN A 198 -45.47 -22.57 11.81
C GLN A 198 -44.57 -21.39 11.40
N PHE A 199 -44.14 -20.55 12.36
CA PHE A 199 -43.26 -19.42 12.05
C PHE A 199 -41.78 -19.77 12.02
N GLN A 200 -41.37 -20.92 12.58
CA GLN A 200 -39.96 -21.35 12.61
C GLN A 200 -39.37 -21.41 11.20
N LEU A 201 -40.11 -22.03 10.28
CA LEU A 201 -39.69 -22.16 8.88
C LEU A 201 -39.57 -20.79 8.19
N ILE A 202 -40.49 -19.86 8.47
CA ILE A 202 -40.46 -18.50 7.91
C ILE A 202 -39.20 -17.77 8.37
N PHE A 203 -38.86 -17.82 9.66
CA PHE A 203 -37.66 -17.18 10.19
C PHE A 203 -36.37 -17.82 9.67
N GLN A 204 -36.34 -19.15 9.49
CA GLN A 204 -35.19 -19.84 8.87
C GLN A 204 -34.99 -19.40 7.42
N LEU A 205 -36.06 -19.32 6.63
CA LEU A 205 -36.00 -18.80 5.26
C LEU A 205 -35.57 -17.32 5.23
N LEU A 206 -36.03 -16.52 6.19
CA LEU A 206 -35.64 -15.11 6.31
C LEU A 206 -34.15 -14.97 6.62
N ILE A 207 -33.62 -15.75 7.57
CA ILE A 207 -32.18 -15.77 7.90
C ILE A 207 -31.37 -16.15 6.66
N LEU A 208 -31.77 -17.21 5.94
CA LEU A 208 -31.10 -17.62 4.70
C LEU A 208 -31.13 -16.51 3.63
N ALA A 209 -32.28 -15.84 3.47
CA ALA A 209 -32.41 -14.73 2.52
C ALA A 209 -31.50 -13.54 2.89
N LEU A 210 -31.40 -13.20 4.18
CA LEU A 210 -30.51 -12.15 4.67
C LEU A 210 -29.04 -12.55 4.49
N PHE A 211 -28.68 -13.81 4.73
CA PHE A 211 -27.34 -14.32 4.49
C PHE A 211 -26.92 -14.14 3.02
N ILE A 212 -27.79 -14.53 2.08
CA ILE A 212 -27.57 -14.35 0.65
C ILE A 212 -27.41 -12.86 0.31
N LEU A 213 -28.22 -11.99 0.91
CA LEU A 213 -28.11 -10.53 0.75
C LEU A 213 -26.76 -10.00 1.28
N ILE A 214 -26.25 -10.50 2.41
CA ILE A 214 -24.93 -10.13 2.92
C ILE A 214 -23.84 -10.52 1.94
N VAL A 215 -23.85 -11.74 1.42
CA VAL A 215 -22.87 -12.21 0.42
C VAL A 215 -22.89 -11.30 -0.81
N PHE A 216 -24.09 -10.94 -1.28
CA PHE A 216 -24.24 -10.02 -2.42
C PHE A 216 -23.70 -8.62 -2.13
N LEU A 217 -24.04 -8.03 -0.97
CA LEU A 217 -23.55 -6.71 -0.55
C LEU A 217 -22.03 -6.72 -0.35
N PHE A 218 -21.48 -7.79 0.20
CA PHE A 218 -20.05 -7.97 0.42
C PHE A 218 -19.29 -8.04 -0.90
N ARG A 219 -19.81 -8.77 -1.90
CA ARG A 219 -19.24 -8.80 -3.25
C ARG A 219 -19.17 -7.40 -3.85
N ILE A 220 -20.26 -6.63 -3.80
CA ILE A 220 -20.28 -5.25 -4.33
C ILE A 220 -19.26 -4.38 -3.61
N TYR A 221 -19.20 -4.48 -2.28
CA TYR A 221 -18.24 -3.73 -1.48
C TYR A 221 -16.79 -4.05 -1.88
N LEU A 222 -16.44 -5.34 -2.06
CA LEU A 222 -15.11 -5.75 -2.50
C LEU A 222 -14.77 -5.20 -3.89
N THR A 223 -15.68 -5.34 -4.87
CA THR A 223 -15.44 -4.81 -6.23
C THR A 223 -15.19 -3.31 -6.23
N LEU A 224 -15.95 -2.54 -5.45
CA LEU A 224 -15.74 -1.10 -5.31
C LEU A 224 -14.41 -0.75 -4.62
N THR A 225 -13.97 -1.59 -3.67
CA THR A 225 -12.70 -1.40 -2.96
C THR A 225 -11.52 -1.61 -3.90
N ILE A 226 -11.55 -2.70 -4.68
CA ILE A 226 -10.50 -3.05 -5.63
C ILE A 226 -10.35 -1.94 -6.68
N HIS A 227 -11.45 -1.51 -7.31
CA HIS A 227 -11.39 -0.44 -8.32
C HIS A 227 -10.82 0.87 -7.77
N ARG A 228 -11.14 1.22 -6.52
CA ARG A 228 -10.56 2.40 -5.89
C ARG A 228 -9.04 2.30 -5.72
N VAL A 229 -8.57 1.15 -5.25
CA VAL A 229 -7.13 0.92 -5.09
C VAL A 229 -6.44 0.93 -6.46
N GLU A 230 -7.05 0.34 -7.48
CA GLU A 230 -6.54 0.37 -8.87
C GLU A 230 -6.46 1.80 -9.42
N GLU A 231 -7.48 2.63 -9.21
CA GLU A 231 -7.48 4.03 -9.65
C GLU A 231 -6.41 4.87 -8.92
N GLU A 232 -6.30 4.71 -7.59
CA GLU A 232 -5.33 5.45 -6.76
C GLU A 232 -3.87 5.03 -7.04
N THR A 233 -3.62 3.77 -7.45
CA THR A 233 -2.25 3.25 -7.63
C THR A 233 -1.80 3.11 -9.07
N GLY A 234 -2.69 2.72 -10.00
CA GLY A 234 -2.33 2.39 -11.38
C GLY A 234 -2.19 3.60 -12.28
N THR A 235 -3.02 4.63 -12.08
CA THR A 235 -3.07 5.79 -12.98
C THR A 235 -1.85 6.73 -12.86
N PRO A 236 -1.33 7.06 -11.66
CA PRO A 236 -0.20 7.98 -11.55
C PRO A 236 1.11 7.34 -12.04
N TYR A 237 1.28 6.04 -11.80
CA TYR A 237 2.46 5.28 -12.20
C TYR A 237 2.58 5.17 -13.72
N LEU A 238 1.46 4.87 -14.41
CA LEU A 238 1.46 4.78 -15.88
C LEU A 238 1.70 6.15 -16.54
N ASN A 239 1.13 7.21 -15.99
CA ASN A 239 1.37 8.57 -16.49
C ASN A 239 2.85 8.95 -16.33
N SER A 240 3.46 8.67 -15.18
CA SER A 240 4.88 8.94 -14.95
C SER A 240 5.80 8.19 -15.92
N ILE A 241 5.49 6.93 -16.26
CA ILE A 241 6.24 6.18 -17.29
C ILE A 241 6.06 6.83 -18.67
N HIS A 242 4.83 7.23 -19.00
CA HIS A 242 4.54 7.84 -20.29
C HIS A 242 5.28 9.18 -20.49
N ASP A 243 5.32 10.02 -19.46
CA ASP A 243 6.02 11.29 -19.46
C ASP A 243 7.53 11.08 -19.63
N MET A 244 8.09 10.10 -18.93
CA MET A 244 9.51 9.73 -19.06
C MET A 244 9.85 9.24 -20.48
N LEU A 245 9.01 8.37 -21.06
CA LEU A 245 9.19 7.90 -22.44
C LEU A 245 9.10 9.05 -23.46
N THR A 246 8.23 10.02 -23.21
CA THR A 246 8.08 11.21 -24.06
C THR A 246 9.32 12.09 -23.99
N ALA A 247 9.86 12.33 -22.78
CA ALA A 247 11.11 13.06 -22.59
C ALA A 247 12.30 12.37 -23.31
N ILE A 248 12.42 11.04 -23.19
CA ILE A 248 13.47 10.26 -23.89
C ILE A 248 13.34 10.38 -25.41
N ARG A 249 12.12 10.31 -25.94
CA ARG A 249 11.87 10.48 -27.37
C ARG A 249 12.25 11.88 -27.85
N SER A 250 11.90 12.92 -27.09
CA SER A 250 12.28 14.30 -27.40
C SER A 250 13.80 14.46 -27.43
N PHE A 251 14.50 14.01 -26.38
CA PHE A 251 15.97 14.06 -26.31
C PHE A 251 16.63 13.33 -27.49
N LYS A 252 16.13 12.14 -27.85
CA LYS A 252 16.64 11.38 -28.99
C LYS A 252 16.42 12.13 -30.30
N HIS A 253 15.25 12.74 -30.49
CA HIS A 253 14.94 13.52 -31.67
C HIS A 253 15.87 14.73 -31.79
N ASP A 254 16.08 15.48 -30.71
CA ASP A 254 16.98 16.64 -30.70
C ASP A 254 18.43 16.24 -30.97
N SER A 255 18.91 15.17 -30.32
CA SER A 255 20.24 14.59 -30.60
C SER A 255 20.40 14.20 -32.08
N MET A 256 19.37 13.59 -32.67
CA MET A 256 19.41 13.20 -34.09
C MET A 256 19.44 14.42 -35.02
N ASN A 257 18.79 15.52 -34.65
CA ASN A 257 18.86 16.77 -35.39
C ASN A 257 20.28 17.33 -35.38
N HIS A 258 20.94 17.36 -34.22
CA HIS A 258 22.34 17.77 -34.11
C HIS A 258 23.26 16.90 -34.97
N TYR A 259 23.12 15.57 -34.92
CA TYR A 259 23.90 14.65 -35.76
C TYR A 259 23.63 14.84 -37.26
N THR A 260 22.37 15.12 -37.63
CA THR A 260 21.99 15.35 -39.02
C THR A 260 22.59 16.66 -39.53
N ALA A 261 22.59 17.72 -38.72
CA ALA A 261 23.24 18.99 -39.05
C ALA A 261 24.75 18.83 -39.24
N ILE A 262 25.43 18.17 -38.29
CA ILE A 262 26.88 17.88 -38.36
C ILE A 262 27.18 17.09 -39.65
N ASN A 263 26.45 16.00 -39.91
CA ASN A 263 26.63 15.20 -41.12
C ASN A 263 26.36 16.01 -42.41
N GLY A 264 25.41 16.94 -42.37
CA GLY A 264 25.11 17.86 -43.46
C GLY A 264 26.28 18.80 -43.79
N PHE A 265 26.93 19.39 -42.78
CA PHE A 265 28.13 20.21 -42.96
C PHE A 265 29.30 19.38 -43.51
N LEU A 266 29.52 18.18 -42.95
CA LEU A 266 30.59 17.28 -43.41
C LEU A 266 30.41 16.85 -44.87
N LYS A 267 29.20 16.47 -45.29
CA LYS A 267 28.90 16.08 -46.69
C LYS A 267 29.11 17.22 -47.68
N LYS A 268 28.94 18.46 -47.25
CA LYS A 268 29.13 19.67 -48.08
C LYS A 268 30.57 20.20 -48.05
N GLY A 269 31.47 19.57 -47.29
CA GLY A 269 32.86 20.01 -47.13
C GLY A 269 33.01 21.29 -46.28
N LEU A 270 31.99 21.68 -45.53
CA LEU A 270 31.97 22.90 -44.69
C LEU A 270 32.53 22.61 -43.30
N TYR A 271 33.82 22.28 -43.22
CA TYR A 271 34.44 21.80 -41.99
C TYR A 271 34.51 22.86 -40.87
N ASP A 272 34.81 24.12 -41.21
CA ASP A 272 34.92 25.21 -40.22
C ASP A 272 33.57 25.47 -39.52
N LEU A 273 32.48 25.47 -40.29
CA LEU A 273 31.12 25.61 -39.76
C LEU A 273 30.69 24.40 -38.92
N ALA A 274 31.08 23.18 -39.32
CA ALA A 274 30.85 21.99 -38.52
C ALA A 274 31.57 22.08 -37.16
N LYS A 275 32.81 22.58 -37.17
CA LYS A 275 33.63 22.77 -35.98
C LYS A 275 33.01 23.82 -35.06
N GLU A 276 32.67 25.00 -35.57
CA GLU A 276 32.03 26.08 -34.79
C GLU A 276 30.71 25.61 -34.16
N TYR A 277 29.89 24.87 -34.92
CA TYR A 277 28.63 24.32 -34.40
C TYR A 277 28.84 23.31 -33.26
N VAL A 278 29.81 22.41 -33.40
CA VAL A 278 30.16 21.45 -32.35
C VAL A 278 30.75 22.16 -31.14
N GLU A 279 31.61 23.17 -31.34
CA GLU A 279 32.17 23.98 -30.26
C GLU A 279 31.06 24.71 -29.50
N GLN A 280 30.08 25.30 -30.17
CA GLN A 280 28.89 25.91 -29.53
C GLN A 280 28.07 24.88 -28.74
N LEU A 281 27.88 23.67 -29.27
CA LEU A 281 27.20 22.59 -28.53
C LEU A 281 27.98 22.12 -27.30
N LEU A 282 29.30 22.27 -27.29
CA LEU A 282 30.18 21.85 -26.20
C LEU A 282 30.53 22.98 -25.21
N HIS A 283 30.28 24.25 -25.56
CA HIS A 283 30.77 25.44 -24.83
C HIS A 283 30.14 25.64 -23.44
N GLU A 284 29.24 24.77 -22.98
CA GLU A 284 28.81 24.75 -21.58
C GLU A 284 29.81 24.05 -20.62
N ILE A 285 30.89 23.40 -21.10
CA ILE A 285 31.70 22.51 -20.21
C ILE A 285 33.22 22.77 -20.15
N VAL A 286 33.88 23.56 -21.02
CA VAL A 286 35.35 23.63 -20.97
C VAL A 286 35.90 25.06 -21.12
N VAL A 287 36.13 25.72 -19.99
CA VAL A 287 36.98 26.93 -19.89
C VAL A 287 38.33 26.53 -19.29
N THR A 288 39.23 25.89 -20.06
CA THR A 288 40.66 25.85 -19.68
C THR A 288 41.56 25.59 -20.89
N GLU A 289 41.82 26.61 -21.70
CA GLU A 289 42.70 26.50 -22.89
C GLU A 289 44.21 26.47 -22.57
N LYS A 290 44.65 26.60 -21.32
CA LYS A 290 46.07 26.92 -21.02
C LYS A 290 46.95 25.81 -20.43
N THR A 291 46.47 24.57 -20.23
CA THR A 291 47.26 23.51 -19.57
C THR A 291 47.46 22.23 -20.39
N VAL A 292 46.99 22.17 -21.63
CA VAL A 292 47.02 20.93 -22.46
C VAL A 292 48.31 20.77 -23.29
N ASP A 293 49.15 21.81 -23.41
CA ASP A 293 50.39 21.71 -24.21
C ASP A 293 51.41 20.69 -23.67
N SER A 294 51.35 20.35 -22.37
CA SER A 294 52.28 19.37 -21.76
C SER A 294 51.82 17.91 -21.87
N SER A 295 50.58 17.63 -22.29
CA SER A 295 50.05 16.27 -22.45
C SER A 295 50.07 15.73 -23.89
N ALA A 296 50.42 16.58 -24.86
CA ALA A 296 50.47 16.21 -26.28
C ALA A 296 51.40 15.01 -26.57
N HIS A 297 52.55 14.92 -25.88
CA HIS A 297 53.52 13.83 -26.08
C HIS A 297 53.03 12.45 -25.59
N ILE A 298 52.12 12.38 -24.60
CA ILE A 298 51.64 11.11 -24.04
C ILE A 298 50.65 10.42 -24.99
N LEU A 299 49.96 11.20 -25.83
CA LEU A 299 48.95 10.71 -26.77
C LEU A 299 49.51 10.44 -28.17
N GLU A 300 50.80 10.68 -28.43
CA GLU A 300 51.45 10.35 -29.72
C GLU A 300 51.32 8.87 -30.09
N GLY A 301 51.19 8.01 -29.08
CA GLY A 301 50.91 6.59 -29.25
C GLY A 301 49.51 6.26 -29.74
N ILE A 302 48.58 7.23 -29.87
CA ILE A 302 47.19 7.05 -30.33
C ILE A 302 47.00 7.63 -31.75
N LYS A 303 46.68 6.75 -32.71
CA LYS A 303 46.47 7.01 -34.14
C LYS A 303 45.04 7.47 -34.42
N ASN A 304 44.06 7.04 -33.63
CA ASN A 304 42.66 7.40 -33.84
C ASN A 304 42.38 8.79 -33.25
N PRO A 305 42.11 9.83 -34.07
CA PRO A 305 41.96 11.19 -33.58
C PRO A 305 40.80 11.34 -32.60
N ALA A 306 39.69 10.64 -32.83
CA ALA A 306 38.51 10.75 -31.96
C ALA A 306 38.76 10.14 -30.56
N VAL A 307 39.58 9.08 -30.48
CA VAL A 307 40.00 8.51 -29.20
C VAL A 307 40.96 9.46 -28.47
N SER A 308 41.91 10.07 -29.20
CA SER A 308 42.81 11.08 -28.65
C SER A 308 42.05 12.28 -28.10
N SER A 309 41.07 12.81 -28.83
CA SER A 309 40.21 13.91 -28.37
C SER A 309 39.37 13.54 -27.14
N LEU A 310 38.80 12.33 -27.09
CA LEU A 310 38.09 11.86 -25.90
C LEU A 310 39.02 11.85 -24.68
N LEU A 311 40.22 11.31 -24.82
CA LEU A 311 41.19 11.27 -23.72
C LEU A 311 41.62 12.66 -23.30
N GLN A 312 41.92 13.57 -24.23
CA GLN A 312 42.22 14.97 -23.89
C GLN A 312 41.09 15.63 -23.08
N SER A 313 39.84 15.42 -23.47
CA SER A 313 38.68 15.90 -22.71
C SER A 313 38.64 15.31 -21.30
N LYS A 314 38.89 13.99 -21.14
CA LYS A 314 38.94 13.36 -19.82
C LYS A 314 40.14 13.82 -18.98
N MET A 315 41.29 14.08 -19.61
CA MET A 315 42.45 14.66 -18.94
C MET A 315 42.13 16.05 -18.38
N ALA A 316 41.48 16.90 -19.16
CA ALA A 316 41.05 18.23 -18.71
C ALA A 316 40.10 18.14 -17.51
N LEU A 317 39.16 17.19 -17.53
CA LEU A 317 38.27 16.93 -16.39
C LEU A 317 39.04 16.43 -15.15
N CYS A 318 39.97 15.48 -15.31
CA CYS A 318 40.82 15.02 -14.21
C CYS A 318 41.62 16.17 -13.58
N LEU A 319 42.17 17.06 -14.42
CA LEU A 319 42.89 18.25 -13.94
C LEU A 319 41.98 19.19 -13.16
N ALA A 320 40.79 19.48 -13.68
CA ALA A 320 39.80 20.33 -13.00
C ALA A 320 39.38 19.76 -11.63
N GLU A 321 39.25 18.44 -11.54
CA GLU A 321 38.86 17.70 -10.32
C GLU A 321 40.06 17.32 -9.41
N ARG A 322 41.27 17.80 -9.73
CA ARG A 322 42.53 17.52 -9.01
C ARG A 322 42.85 16.02 -8.87
N ILE A 323 42.59 15.24 -9.90
CA ILE A 323 42.88 13.80 -9.96
C ILE A 323 44.24 13.58 -10.63
N HIS A 324 45.14 12.84 -9.98
CA HIS A 324 46.43 12.47 -10.55
C HIS A 324 46.26 11.35 -11.60
N LEU A 325 46.23 11.74 -12.88
CA LEU A 325 46.10 10.81 -14.00
C LEU A 325 47.47 10.39 -14.55
N THR A 326 47.74 9.08 -14.57
CA THR A 326 48.91 8.48 -15.23
C THR A 326 48.44 7.64 -16.41
N MET A 327 49.06 7.81 -17.59
CA MET A 327 48.73 7.03 -18.78
C MET A 327 49.98 6.39 -19.36
N ASN A 328 49.95 5.07 -19.55
CA ASN A 328 51.01 4.31 -20.21
C ASN A 328 50.45 3.68 -21.48
N ILE A 329 50.96 4.11 -22.63
CA ILE A 329 50.52 3.61 -23.94
C ILE A 329 51.72 2.98 -24.64
N THR A 330 51.72 1.64 -24.74
CA THR A 330 52.90 0.86 -25.15
C THR A 330 52.74 0.12 -26.48
N THR A 331 51.64 0.33 -27.20
CA THR A 331 51.36 -0.37 -28.46
C THR A 331 51.06 0.56 -29.63
N SER A 332 51.49 0.15 -30.83
CA SER A 332 51.17 0.80 -32.10
C SER A 332 49.87 0.29 -32.75
N ASN A 333 49.26 -0.76 -32.17
CA ASN A 333 48.05 -1.41 -32.67
C ASN A 333 46.85 -1.15 -31.72
N GLN A 334 46.04 -0.14 -32.03
CA GLN A 334 44.97 0.37 -31.15
C GLN A 334 43.60 -0.20 -31.50
N PHE A 335 43.33 -1.44 -31.12
CA PHE A 335 42.03 -2.10 -31.31
C PHE A 335 41.45 -1.86 -32.72
N THR A 336 42.27 -1.98 -33.75
CA THR A 336 41.93 -1.59 -35.14
C THR A 336 40.73 -2.35 -35.72
N HIS A 337 40.40 -3.51 -35.14
CA HIS A 337 39.22 -4.33 -35.46
C HIS A 337 37.92 -3.82 -34.81
N ILE A 338 38.00 -2.91 -33.83
CA ILE A 338 36.84 -2.32 -33.16
C ILE A 338 36.49 -1.01 -33.84
N LYS A 339 35.20 -0.81 -34.14
CA LYS A 339 34.74 0.47 -34.70
C LYS A 339 34.98 1.60 -33.71
N THR A 340 35.47 2.74 -34.21
CA THR A 340 35.81 3.92 -33.40
C THR A 340 34.74 4.32 -32.38
N TYR A 341 33.46 4.35 -32.77
CA TYR A 341 32.37 4.74 -31.87
C TYR A 341 32.13 3.73 -30.73
N ASP A 342 32.39 2.44 -30.96
CA ASP A 342 32.26 1.40 -29.95
C ASP A 342 33.44 1.48 -28.96
N LEU A 343 34.65 1.77 -29.46
CA LEU A 343 35.82 2.01 -28.62
C LEU A 343 35.67 3.27 -27.74
N ILE A 344 35.12 4.36 -28.31
CA ILE A 344 34.77 5.59 -27.57
C ILE A 344 33.75 5.29 -26.47
N LYS A 345 32.74 4.45 -26.73
CA LYS A 345 31.77 4.04 -25.69
C LYS A 345 32.44 3.28 -24.56
N VAL A 346 33.32 2.33 -24.87
CA VAL A 346 34.03 1.54 -23.85
C VAL A 346 34.91 2.47 -23.00
N LEU A 347 35.77 3.24 -23.65
CA LEU A 347 36.72 4.12 -22.98
C LEU A 347 36.02 5.22 -22.17
N GLY A 348 35.00 5.84 -22.75
CA GLY A 348 34.21 6.89 -22.11
C GLY A 348 33.52 6.38 -20.84
N ASN A 349 32.81 5.25 -20.93
CA ASN A 349 32.12 4.68 -19.76
C ASN A 349 33.08 4.27 -18.65
N LEU A 350 34.25 3.70 -19.00
CA LEU A 350 35.25 3.30 -18.00
C LEU A 350 35.91 4.53 -17.35
N MET A 351 36.30 5.54 -18.13
CA MET A 351 36.87 6.79 -17.60
C MET A 351 35.88 7.56 -16.74
N ASP A 352 34.62 7.67 -17.17
CA ASP A 352 33.56 8.34 -16.39
C ASP A 352 33.28 7.62 -15.08
N ASN A 353 33.32 6.27 -15.10
CA ASN A 353 33.18 5.49 -13.88
C ASN A 353 34.37 5.70 -12.94
N ALA A 354 35.60 5.71 -13.48
CA ALA A 354 36.82 5.95 -12.72
C ALA A 354 36.81 7.34 -12.07
N ILE A 355 36.65 8.41 -12.86
CA ILE A 355 36.62 9.82 -12.39
C ILE A 355 35.62 9.99 -11.24
N ARG A 356 34.39 9.48 -11.44
CA ARG A 356 33.34 9.56 -10.42
C ARG A 356 33.67 8.74 -9.17
N ALA A 357 34.26 7.56 -9.30
CA ALA A 357 34.63 6.76 -8.14
C ALA A 357 35.74 7.45 -7.32
N THR A 358 36.73 8.06 -7.99
CA THR A 358 37.77 8.86 -7.33
C THR A 358 37.24 10.09 -6.62
N SER A 359 36.13 10.70 -7.05
CA SER A 359 35.62 11.92 -6.41
C SER A 359 35.13 11.71 -4.97
N TYR A 360 34.92 10.46 -4.55
CA TYR A 360 34.60 10.08 -3.17
C TYR A 360 35.84 9.98 -2.25
N GLU A 361 37.06 10.02 -2.80
CA GLU A 361 38.30 10.04 -2.03
C GLU A 361 38.71 11.47 -1.66
N LEU A 362 39.55 11.58 -0.62
CA LEU A 362 40.26 12.81 -0.28
C LEU A 362 41.16 13.23 -1.45
N GLU A 363 41.24 14.53 -1.73
CA GLU A 363 41.97 15.08 -2.90
C GLU A 363 43.39 14.52 -3.03
N GLU A 364 44.12 14.37 -1.92
CA GLU A 364 45.50 13.88 -1.87
C GLU A 364 45.68 12.42 -2.35
N ASN A 365 44.60 11.62 -2.31
CA ASN A 365 44.61 10.20 -2.65
C ASN A 365 43.98 9.89 -4.02
N ARG A 366 43.53 10.91 -4.76
CA ARG A 366 42.83 10.72 -6.05
C ARG A 366 43.82 10.37 -7.15
N TYR A 367 43.75 9.15 -7.64
CA TYR A 367 44.54 8.75 -8.80
C TYR A 367 43.73 7.90 -9.77
N ILE A 368 44.07 8.02 -11.05
CA ILE A 368 43.62 7.12 -12.11
C ILE A 368 44.85 6.70 -12.91
N ARG A 369 44.99 5.40 -13.16
CA ARG A 369 46.00 4.85 -14.06
C ARG A 369 45.32 4.19 -15.26
N LEU A 370 45.69 4.64 -16.46
CA LEU A 370 45.28 4.03 -17.71
C LEU A 370 46.48 3.33 -18.33
N ASP A 371 46.40 2.01 -18.49
CA ASP A 371 47.42 1.23 -19.19
C ASP A 371 46.80 0.66 -20.48
N TRP A 372 47.33 1.06 -21.63
CA TRP A 372 46.91 0.57 -22.94
C TRP A 372 48.11 -0.04 -23.65
N GLY A 373 48.09 -1.37 -23.81
CA GLY A 373 49.23 -2.10 -24.34
C GLY A 373 48.87 -3.37 -25.06
N GLN A 374 49.90 -4.05 -25.54
CA GLN A 374 49.81 -5.38 -26.13
C GLN A 374 50.82 -6.28 -25.42
N SER A 375 50.38 -7.46 -25.01
CA SER A 375 51.24 -8.55 -24.57
C SER A 375 51.37 -9.61 -25.66
N GLU A 376 52.17 -10.66 -25.45
CA GLU A 376 52.26 -11.78 -26.39
C GLU A 376 50.90 -12.43 -26.68
N ARG A 377 49.98 -12.41 -25.70
CA ARG A 377 48.71 -13.18 -25.74
C ARG A 377 47.49 -12.32 -26.06
N GLU A 378 47.50 -11.05 -25.73
CA GLU A 378 46.32 -10.19 -25.83
C GLU A 378 46.67 -8.72 -26.07
N LEU A 379 45.72 -8.01 -26.64
CA LEU A 379 45.68 -6.55 -26.66
C LEU A 379 44.74 -6.10 -25.53
N PHE A 380 45.18 -5.17 -24.69
CA PHE A 380 44.45 -4.81 -23.48
C PHE A 380 44.36 -3.31 -23.22
N LEU A 381 43.32 -2.96 -22.46
CA LEU A 381 43.07 -1.65 -21.89
C LEU A 381 42.70 -1.84 -20.42
N THR A 382 43.48 -1.24 -19.53
CA THR A 382 43.25 -1.28 -18.09
C THR A 382 42.99 0.13 -17.59
N ILE A 383 41.93 0.31 -16.81
CA ILE A 383 41.68 1.55 -16.07
C ILE A 383 41.59 1.19 -14.60
N GLU A 384 42.53 1.71 -13.83
CA GLU A 384 42.58 1.59 -12.39
C GLU A 384 42.31 2.95 -11.74
N ASN A 385 41.57 2.96 -10.64
CA ASN A 385 41.29 4.16 -9.89
C ASN A 385 41.32 3.90 -8.38
N SER A 386 41.67 4.93 -7.60
CA SER A 386 41.35 4.95 -6.17
C SER A 386 39.86 5.23 -5.96
N GLY A 387 39.30 4.69 -4.90
CA GLY A 387 37.89 4.87 -4.58
C GLY A 387 37.32 3.78 -3.68
N PRO A 388 36.05 3.91 -3.30
CA PRO A 388 35.36 2.90 -2.51
C PRO A 388 35.37 1.56 -3.25
N GLY A 389 35.82 0.51 -2.58
CA GLY A 389 35.86 -0.83 -3.13
C GLY A 389 34.46 -1.39 -3.43
N ILE A 390 34.37 -2.24 -4.44
CA ILE A 390 33.16 -2.98 -4.79
C ILE A 390 33.10 -4.23 -3.90
N PRO A 391 32.00 -4.47 -3.16
CA PRO A 391 31.84 -5.68 -2.37
C PRO A 391 32.01 -6.96 -3.21
N LYS A 392 32.66 -7.99 -2.67
CA LYS A 392 33.00 -9.22 -3.42
C LYS A 392 31.78 -9.94 -3.99
N ASP A 393 30.67 -9.91 -3.26
CA ASP A 393 29.37 -10.45 -3.67
C ASP A 393 28.74 -9.67 -4.84
N LYS A 394 29.19 -8.43 -5.09
CA LYS A 394 28.67 -7.56 -6.15
C LYS A 394 29.50 -7.51 -7.42
N LEU A 395 30.73 -8.04 -7.43
CA LEU A 395 31.61 -8.02 -8.60
C LEU A 395 31.00 -8.67 -9.85
N ASN A 396 30.19 -9.73 -9.69
CA ASN A 396 29.50 -10.37 -10.81
C ASN A 396 28.25 -9.60 -11.28
N GLU A 397 27.65 -8.82 -10.39
CA GLU A 397 26.42 -8.06 -10.66
C GLU A 397 26.69 -6.71 -11.33
N VAL A 398 27.92 -6.17 -11.24
CA VAL A 398 28.22 -4.81 -11.74
C VAL A 398 28.02 -4.62 -13.24
N PHE A 399 27.99 -5.71 -14.00
CA PHE A 399 27.73 -5.70 -15.44
C PHE A 399 26.26 -5.95 -15.82
N SER A 400 25.40 -6.28 -14.85
CA SER A 400 23.99 -6.53 -15.07
C SER A 400 23.23 -5.26 -15.47
N ILE A 401 22.23 -5.42 -16.34
CA ILE A 401 21.39 -4.30 -16.81
C ILE A 401 20.74 -3.62 -15.61
N GLY A 402 20.93 -2.31 -15.47
CA GLY A 402 20.29 -1.49 -14.45
C GLY A 402 20.98 -1.55 -13.08
N TYR A 403 22.11 -2.24 -12.95
CA TYR A 403 22.90 -2.19 -11.72
C TYR A 403 23.52 -0.80 -11.52
N THR A 404 23.19 -0.14 -10.41
CA THR A 404 23.71 1.19 -10.07
C THR A 404 23.89 1.34 -8.56
N THR A 405 24.96 2.00 -8.13
CA THR A 405 25.21 2.35 -6.72
C THR A 405 24.68 3.74 -6.37
N LYS A 406 24.02 4.43 -7.31
CA LYS A 406 23.47 5.78 -7.12
C LYS A 406 22.14 5.73 -6.39
N LYS A 407 21.97 6.59 -5.38
CA LYS A 407 20.73 6.72 -4.58
C LYS A 407 19.49 7.15 -5.39
N ASN A 408 19.68 7.69 -6.59
CA ASN A 408 18.61 8.31 -7.39
C ASN A 408 18.09 7.39 -8.51
N GLY A 409 18.62 6.16 -8.65
CA GLY A 409 18.23 5.23 -9.73
C GLY A 409 18.70 5.63 -11.14
N GLU A 410 19.22 6.85 -11.34
CA GLU A 410 19.69 7.34 -12.65
C GLU A 410 21.06 6.74 -13.04
N GLY A 411 21.08 5.75 -13.93
CA GLY A 411 22.31 5.19 -14.50
C GLY A 411 22.30 3.66 -14.52
N GLY A 412 23.47 3.03 -14.64
CA GLY A 412 23.59 1.56 -14.60
C GLY A 412 23.53 0.85 -15.95
N LEU A 413 23.67 1.60 -17.06
CA LEU A 413 23.83 1.03 -18.40
C LEU A 413 25.30 1.02 -18.87
N GLY A 414 26.16 1.85 -18.27
CA GLY A 414 27.53 2.09 -18.76
C GLY A 414 28.40 0.82 -18.80
N LEU A 415 28.49 0.10 -17.67
CA LEU A 415 29.27 -1.15 -17.62
C LEU A 415 28.62 -2.28 -18.44
N THR A 416 27.29 -2.31 -18.54
CA THR A 416 26.60 -3.25 -19.45
C THR A 416 26.93 -2.97 -20.91
N ILE A 417 27.05 -1.69 -21.30
CA ILE A 417 27.51 -1.30 -22.64
C ILE A 417 28.96 -1.75 -22.84
N VAL A 418 29.84 -1.53 -21.86
CA VAL A 418 31.25 -1.99 -21.93
C VAL A 418 31.30 -3.49 -22.18
N LYS A 419 30.57 -4.29 -21.39
CA LYS A 419 30.53 -5.75 -21.54
C LYS A 419 29.95 -6.17 -22.90
N SER A 420 28.79 -5.64 -23.27
CA SER A 420 28.13 -5.98 -24.54
C SER A 420 28.97 -5.62 -25.77
N VAL A 421 29.66 -4.48 -25.74
CA VAL A 421 30.58 -4.09 -26.82
C VAL A 421 31.81 -5.00 -26.83
N THR A 422 32.43 -5.23 -25.68
CA THR A 422 33.65 -6.06 -25.58
C THR A 422 33.39 -7.49 -26.07
N GLU A 423 32.32 -8.14 -25.61
CA GLU A 423 31.94 -9.50 -26.01
C GLU A 423 31.59 -9.59 -27.50
N ARG A 424 30.98 -8.54 -28.07
CA ARG A 424 30.63 -8.49 -29.51
C ARG A 424 31.87 -8.59 -30.41
N TYR A 425 33.00 -8.04 -29.97
CA TYR A 425 34.27 -8.14 -30.69
C TYR A 425 35.14 -9.31 -30.19
N GLY A 426 34.56 -10.26 -29.45
CA GLY A 426 35.25 -11.47 -28.99
C GLY A 426 36.23 -11.26 -27.81
N GLY A 427 36.16 -10.12 -27.14
CA GLY A 427 36.98 -9.82 -25.97
C GLY A 427 36.34 -10.25 -24.65
N ASN A 428 37.06 -10.01 -23.56
CA ASN A 428 36.58 -10.17 -22.19
C ASN A 428 36.76 -8.86 -21.40
N VAL A 429 35.90 -8.65 -20.40
CA VAL A 429 36.06 -7.58 -19.41
C VAL A 429 36.03 -8.15 -18.00
N ASP A 430 37.09 -7.89 -17.25
CA ASP A 430 37.26 -8.30 -15.87
C ASP A 430 37.29 -7.09 -14.94
N VAL A 431 36.86 -7.29 -13.70
CA VAL A 431 36.91 -6.29 -12.64
C VAL A 431 37.59 -6.87 -11.41
N PHE A 432 38.52 -6.09 -10.86
CA PHE A 432 39.17 -6.35 -9.58
C PHE A 432 38.89 -5.16 -8.67
N SER A 433 38.48 -5.41 -7.42
CA SER A 433 38.29 -4.33 -6.45
C SER A 433 38.63 -4.80 -5.04
N GLU A 434 39.76 -4.32 -4.52
CA GLU A 434 40.25 -4.62 -3.17
C GLU A 434 41.09 -3.45 -2.64
N ASN A 435 41.12 -3.27 -1.32
CA ASN A 435 41.98 -2.30 -0.62
C ASN A 435 41.91 -0.84 -1.15
N GLY A 436 40.72 -0.38 -1.51
CA GLY A 436 40.51 1.00 -2.01
C GLY A 436 40.93 1.22 -3.47
N ILE A 437 41.20 0.13 -4.20
CA ILE A 437 41.58 0.15 -5.61
C ILE A 437 40.53 -0.61 -6.40
N THR A 438 40.06 -0.02 -7.50
CA THR A 438 39.24 -0.71 -8.50
C THR A 438 39.94 -0.69 -9.85
N ARG A 439 40.02 -1.85 -10.50
CA ARG A 439 40.66 -2.02 -11.81
C ARG A 439 39.71 -2.75 -12.75
N PHE A 440 39.38 -2.11 -13.86
CA PHE A 440 38.72 -2.73 -14.99
C PHE A 440 39.76 -3.10 -16.04
N HIS A 441 39.72 -4.34 -16.51
CA HIS A 441 40.63 -4.87 -17.52
C HIS A 441 39.83 -5.39 -18.71
N VAL A 442 39.97 -4.74 -19.85
CA VAL A 442 39.37 -5.15 -21.12
C VAL A 442 40.46 -5.76 -21.98
N SER A 443 40.27 -6.99 -22.46
CA SER A 443 41.26 -7.67 -23.29
C SER A 443 40.68 -8.42 -24.49
N PHE A 444 41.49 -8.53 -25.53
CA PHE A 444 41.16 -9.21 -26.79
C PHE A 444 42.32 -10.11 -27.20
N ASN A 445 42.03 -11.37 -27.50
CA ASN A 445 43.06 -12.36 -27.81
C ASN A 445 43.73 -12.09 -29.17
N ASN A 446 45.07 -12.05 -29.20
CA ASN A 446 45.86 -11.75 -30.40
C ASN A 446 45.57 -12.72 -31.57
N ARG A 447 45.18 -13.98 -31.28
CA ARG A 447 44.86 -14.99 -32.31
C ARG A 447 43.54 -14.73 -33.05
N GLN A 448 42.61 -13.98 -32.46
CA GLN A 448 41.31 -13.68 -33.09
C GLN A 448 41.36 -12.41 -33.96
N ILE A 449 42.24 -11.46 -33.63
CA ILE A 449 42.45 -10.23 -34.41
C ILE A 449 42.93 -10.55 -35.84
N ALA A 450 43.70 -11.63 -36.02
CA ALA A 450 44.17 -12.10 -37.33
C ALA A 450 43.08 -12.74 -38.22
N LYS A 451 41.91 -13.12 -37.67
CA LYS A 451 40.81 -13.75 -38.42
C LYS A 451 39.65 -12.80 -38.76
N GLY A 452 39.64 -11.59 -38.21
CA GLY A 452 38.56 -10.61 -38.37
C GLY A 452 38.73 -9.61 -39.53
N GLY A 453 39.78 -9.74 -40.34
CA GLY A 453 39.95 -8.94 -41.55
C GLY A 453 39.24 -9.58 -42.75
N ILE A 454 37.96 -9.28 -42.92
CA ILE A 454 37.25 -9.35 -44.21
C ILE A 454 36.44 -8.06 -44.38
#